data_AF-A0A5C3F1N0-F1
#
_entry.id   AF-A0A5C3F1N0-F1
#
_cell.length_a   1.000
_cell.length_b   1.000
_cell.length_c   1.000
_cell.angle_alpha   90.00
_cell.angle_beta   90.00
_cell.angle_gamma   90.00
#
_symmetry.space_group_name_H-M   'P 1'
#
loop_
_entity.id
_entity.type
_entity.pdbx_description
1 polymer ?
#
loop_
_entity_poly.entity_id
_entity_poly.type
_entity_poly.pdbx_seq_one_letter_code
_entity_poly.pdbx_strand_id
1 'polypeptide(L)'
;MEQEKLKKQLEQEKARTSREPRSKETILKDFHFIKTNNSVLGDGNCQFRVMSQHLHLSAEEYLQEMAKNKTWGDEITLAAMAEAYRCSIFVLSCITPVSSTQRRYITSIYPDGAQGPHYGFYYVQNSRHYMPLYF
;
A
#
# COMPACT_ATOMS: atom_id res chain seq x y z
N MET A 1 2.55 -39.42 6.49
CA MET A 1 3.05 -38.27 7.28
C MET A 1 2.81 -36.92 6.61
N GLU A 2 3.16 -36.73 5.32
CA GLU A 2 3.01 -35.43 4.65
C GLU A 2 1.55 -35.06 4.33
N GLN A 3 0.75 -36.02 3.87
CA GLN A 3 -0.69 -35.86 3.61
C GLN A 3 -1.49 -35.44 4.86
N GLU A 4 -1.12 -35.96 6.02
CA GLU A 4 -1.78 -35.67 7.29
C GLU A 4 -1.42 -34.29 7.83
N LYS A 5 -0.19 -33.84 7.54
CA LYS A 5 0.29 -32.49 7.85
C LYS A 5 -0.42 -31.44 6.99
N LEU A 6 -0.63 -31.75 5.71
CA LEU A 6 -1.38 -30.90 4.77
C LEU A 6 -2.85 -30.78 5.16
N LYS A 7 -3.47 -31.88 5.62
CA LYS A 7 -4.86 -31.88 6.08
C LYS A 7 -5.06 -31.01 7.32
N LYS A 8 -4.13 -31.11 8.29
CA LYS A 8 -4.12 -30.23 9.47
C LYS A 8 -3.92 -28.76 9.13
N GLN A 9 -3.05 -28.44 8.17
CA GLN A 9 -2.85 -27.06 7.70
C GLN A 9 -4.12 -26.50 7.05
N LEU A 10 -4.79 -27.30 6.21
CA LEU A 10 -6.03 -26.90 5.55
C LEU A 10 -7.19 -26.70 6.54
N GLU A 11 -7.28 -27.53 7.59
CA GLU A 11 -8.24 -27.34 8.68
C GLU A 11 -7.95 -26.08 9.51
N GLN A 12 -6.68 -25.80 9.80
CA GLN A 12 -6.28 -24.57 10.50
C GLN A 12 -6.54 -23.33 9.66
N GLU A 13 -6.37 -23.40 8.34
CA GLU A 13 -6.62 -22.30 7.41
C GLU A 13 -8.12 -22.05 7.23
N LYS A 14 -8.93 -23.13 7.16
CA LYS A 14 -10.40 -23.07 7.18
C LYS A 14 -10.92 -22.49 8.50
N ALA A 15 -10.33 -22.86 9.64
CA ALA A 15 -10.68 -22.29 10.95
C ALA A 15 -10.28 -20.80 11.07
N ARG A 16 -9.23 -20.35 10.38
CA ARG A 16 -8.85 -18.92 10.28
C ARG A 16 -9.81 -18.12 9.41
N THR A 17 -10.36 -18.72 8.35
CA THR A 17 -11.31 -18.09 7.44
C THR A 17 -12.77 -18.23 7.87
N SER A 18 -13.11 -19.17 8.77
CA SER A 18 -14.44 -19.35 9.34
C SER A 18 -14.77 -18.42 10.51
N ARG A 19 -14.11 -17.26 10.63
CA ARG A 19 -14.51 -16.27 11.63
C ARG A 19 -15.90 -15.78 11.28
N GLU A 20 -16.86 -15.96 12.18
CA GLU A 20 -18.20 -15.40 12.03
C GLU A 20 -18.11 -13.92 11.67
N PRO A 21 -18.95 -13.42 10.74
CA PRO A 21 -18.97 -12.01 10.41
C PRO A 21 -19.23 -11.22 11.71
N ARG A 22 -18.30 -10.31 12.06
CA ARG A 22 -18.44 -9.45 13.24
C ARG A 22 -19.79 -8.73 13.16
N SER A 23 -20.53 -8.73 14.27
CA SER A 23 -21.80 -8.01 14.34
C SER A 23 -21.59 -6.52 14.02
N LYS A 24 -22.61 -5.88 13.45
CA LYS A 24 -22.57 -4.45 13.11
C LYS A 24 -22.23 -3.61 14.34
N GLU A 25 -22.73 -4.01 15.50
CA GLU A 25 -22.51 -3.37 16.79
C GLU A 25 -21.04 -3.44 17.22
N THR A 26 -20.37 -4.57 16.95
CA THR A 26 -18.94 -4.72 17.24
C THR A 26 -18.12 -3.79 16.35
N ILE A 27 -18.44 -3.76 15.05
CA ILE A 27 -17.77 -2.87 14.09
C ILE A 27 -17.97 -1.40 14.50
N LEU A 28 -19.19 -0.99 14.86
CA LEU A 28 -19.49 0.36 15.32
C LEU A 28 -18.75 0.75 16.60
N LYS A 29 -18.63 -0.18 17.56
CA LYS A 29 -17.84 0.03 18.78
C LYS A 29 -16.35 0.19 18.47
N ASP A 30 -15.81 -0.65 17.58
CA ASP A 30 -14.42 -0.56 17.12
C ASP A 30 -14.17 0.81 16.44
N PHE A 31 -15.07 1.24 15.54
CA PHE A 31 -14.99 2.55 14.90
C PHE A 31 -15.06 3.71 15.90
N HIS A 32 -15.97 3.64 16.87
CA HIS A 32 -16.10 4.68 17.90
C HIS A 32 -14.82 4.79 18.73
N PHE A 33 -14.28 3.65 19.18
CA PHE A 33 -13.04 3.58 19.95
C PHE A 33 -11.83 4.12 19.17
N ILE A 34 -11.68 3.75 17.89
CA ILE A 34 -10.62 4.27 17.03
C ILE A 34 -10.75 5.80 16.89
N LYS A 35 -11.97 6.30 16.69
CA LYS A 35 -12.21 7.74 16.50
C LYS A 35 -11.92 8.56 17.75
N THR A 36 -12.25 8.05 18.94
CA THR A 36 -12.02 8.76 20.21
C THR A 36 -10.57 8.72 20.66
N ASN A 37 -9.84 7.63 20.39
CA ASN A 37 -8.53 7.40 20.99
C ASN A 37 -7.35 7.65 20.03
N ASN A 38 -7.59 7.70 18.71
CA ASN A 38 -6.56 7.92 17.69
C ASN A 38 -6.86 9.17 16.83
N SER A 39 -7.45 10.21 17.43
CA SER A 39 -7.76 11.43 16.70
C SER A 39 -6.47 12.12 16.23
N VAL A 40 -6.35 12.34 14.92
CA VAL A 40 -5.30 13.13 14.29
C VAL A 40 -5.91 14.43 13.78
N LEU A 41 -5.19 15.54 13.90
CA LEU A 41 -5.64 16.82 13.38
C LEU A 41 -5.87 16.70 11.86
N GLY A 42 -7.04 17.10 11.38
CA GLY A 42 -7.40 17.09 9.96
C GLY A 42 -6.78 18.23 9.16
N ASP A 43 -5.46 18.40 9.26
CA ASP A 43 -4.68 19.38 8.49
C ASP A 43 -4.05 18.73 7.24
N GLY A 44 -3.37 19.53 6.41
CA GLY A 44 -2.63 19.02 5.25
C GLY A 44 -1.46 18.08 5.59
N ASN A 45 -1.12 17.93 6.88
CA ASN A 45 -0.07 17.05 7.37
C ASN A 45 -0.62 15.79 8.06
N CYS A 46 -1.94 15.57 8.05
CA CYS A 46 -2.59 14.48 8.76
C CYS A 46 -1.99 13.10 8.42
N GLN A 47 -1.61 12.86 7.17
CA GLN A 47 -0.92 11.65 6.74
C GLN A 47 0.41 11.44 7.47
N PHE A 48 1.26 12.46 7.53
CA PHE A 48 2.55 12.40 8.22
C PHE A 48 2.39 12.26 9.74
N ARG A 49 1.32 12.84 10.31
CA ARG A 49 1.00 12.66 11.73
C ARG A 49 0.64 11.20 12.04
N VAL A 50 -0.18 10.56 11.20
CA VAL A 50 -0.49 9.12 11.32
C VAL A 50 0.78 8.27 11.18
N MET A 51 1.64 8.60 10.21
CA MET A 51 2.92 7.90 10.03
C MET A 51 3.84 8.05 11.25
N SER A 52 3.95 9.24 11.82
CA SER A 52 4.80 9.48 13.00
C SER A 52 4.40 8.64 14.22
N GLN A 53 3.11 8.29 14.35
CA GLN A 53 2.63 7.44 15.44
C GLN A 53 3.10 5.98 15.30
N HIS A 54 3.30 5.50 14.07
CA HIS A 54 3.61 4.09 13.79
C HIS A 54 5.09 3.86 13.44
N LEU A 55 5.70 4.84 12.77
CA LEU A 55 7.04 4.73 12.20
C LEU A 55 8.04 5.67 12.89
N HIS A 56 7.57 6.51 13.82
CA HIS A 56 8.38 7.56 14.47
C HIS A 56 9.08 8.49 13.47
N LEU A 57 8.50 8.67 12.29
CA LEU A 57 8.98 9.58 11.24
C LEU A 57 8.00 10.74 11.07
N SER A 58 8.48 11.95 11.33
CA SER A 58 7.80 13.21 11.03
C SER A 58 7.88 13.56 9.54
N ALA A 59 7.11 14.56 9.11
CA ALA A 59 7.17 15.08 7.75
C ALA A 59 8.57 15.59 7.38
N GLU A 60 9.24 16.29 8.30
CA GLU A 60 10.59 16.81 8.10
C GLU A 60 11.61 15.67 7.94
N GLU A 61 11.57 14.67 8.82
CA GLU A 61 12.46 13.50 8.72
C GLU A 61 12.24 12.73 7.42
N TYR A 62 10.98 12.56 6.99
CA TYR A 62 10.67 11.97 5.70
C TYR A 62 11.32 12.73 4.54
N LEU A 63 11.18 14.06 4.51
CA LEU A 63 11.77 14.89 3.46
C LEU A 63 13.30 14.82 3.47
N GLN A 64 13.92 14.81 4.65
CA GLN A 64 15.36 14.65 4.80
C GLN A 64 15.86 13.30 4.29
N GLU A 65 15.12 12.21 4.56
CA GLU A 65 15.45 10.88 4.01
C GLU A 65 15.31 10.85 2.48
N MET A 66 14.20 11.40 1.94
CA MET A 66 13.97 11.46 0.50
C MET A 66 14.97 12.35 -0.24
N ALA A 67 15.54 13.35 0.42
CA ALA A 67 16.58 14.21 -0.15
C ALA A 67 17.94 13.50 -0.30
N LYS A 68 18.18 12.37 0.39
CA LYS A 68 19.44 11.64 0.29
C LYS A 68 19.57 10.95 -1.07
N ASN A 69 20.79 10.96 -1.60
CA ASN A 69 21.07 10.29 -2.87
C ASN A 69 20.80 8.78 -2.76
N LYS A 70 20.18 8.22 -3.80
CA LYS A 70 19.82 6.79 -3.92
C LYS A 70 18.75 6.31 -2.92
N THR A 71 18.03 7.21 -2.25
CA THR A 71 16.82 6.83 -1.51
C THR A 71 15.72 6.40 -2.47
N TRP A 72 15.04 5.30 -2.17
CA TRP A 72 13.89 4.83 -2.93
C TRP A 72 12.69 5.73 -2.69
N GLY A 73 12.07 6.20 -3.78
CA GLY A 73 10.76 6.84 -3.72
C GLY A 73 9.63 5.85 -3.42
N ASP A 74 8.52 6.41 -2.97
CA ASP A 74 7.27 5.72 -2.62
C ASP A 74 6.06 6.37 -3.34
N GLU A 75 4.85 5.98 -2.93
CA GLU A 75 3.60 6.48 -3.48
C GLU A 75 3.42 8.00 -3.26
N ILE A 76 3.98 8.57 -2.19
CA ILE A 76 3.94 10.02 -1.93
C ILE A 76 4.84 10.74 -2.94
N THR A 77 6.04 10.21 -3.19
CA THR A 77 6.94 10.78 -4.22
C THR A 77 6.37 10.67 -5.63
N LEU A 78 5.62 9.61 -5.95
CA LEU A 78 4.93 9.46 -7.24
C LEU A 78 3.82 10.51 -7.41
N ALA A 79 3.01 10.73 -6.37
CA ALA A 79 1.99 11.78 -6.38
C ALA A 79 2.62 13.17 -6.54
N ALA A 80 3.66 13.46 -5.76
CA ALA A 80 4.39 14.73 -5.83
C ALA A 80 5.05 14.92 -7.20
N MET A 81 5.60 13.87 -7.80
CA MET A 81 6.17 13.90 -9.15
C MET A 81 5.09 14.22 -10.20
N ALA A 82 3.95 13.54 -10.16
CA ALA A 82 2.84 13.80 -11.09
C ALA A 82 2.37 15.27 -11.01
N GLU A 83 2.24 15.80 -9.80
CA GLU A 83 1.84 17.20 -9.58
C GLU A 83 2.91 18.19 -10.05
N ALA A 84 4.17 17.99 -9.65
CA ALA A 84 5.28 18.88 -9.98
C ALA A 84 5.53 18.98 -11.50
N TYR A 85 5.43 17.85 -12.21
CA TYR A 85 5.62 17.78 -13.65
C TYR A 85 4.33 17.94 -14.46
N ARG A 86 3.18 18.15 -13.79
CA ARG A 86 1.85 18.27 -14.41
C ARG A 86 1.56 17.12 -15.39
N CYS A 87 1.88 15.90 -14.99
CA CYS A 87 1.70 14.71 -15.79
C CYS A 87 0.81 13.68 -15.08
N SER A 88 0.39 12.65 -15.82
CA SER A 88 -0.24 11.48 -15.24
C SER A 88 0.70 10.29 -15.28
N ILE A 89 0.82 9.57 -14.17
CA ILE A 89 1.68 8.39 -14.03
C ILE A 89 0.80 7.17 -13.83
N PHE A 90 1.00 6.12 -14.63
CA PHE A 90 0.37 4.82 -14.47
C PHE A 90 1.41 3.82 -13.96
N VAL A 91 1.16 3.19 -12.82
CA VAL A 91 2.04 2.17 -12.24
C VAL A 91 1.37 0.81 -12.34
N LEU A 92 2.04 -0.14 -13.00
CA LEU A 92 1.69 -1.56 -13.03
C LEU A 92 2.63 -2.33 -12.09
N SER A 93 2.08 -2.94 -11.05
CA SER A 93 2.84 -3.68 -10.02
C SER A 93 2.45 -5.15 -10.01
N CYS A 94 3.42 -6.06 -10.10
CA CYS A 94 3.17 -7.49 -9.94
C CYS A 94 3.33 -7.91 -8.46
N ILE A 95 2.23 -8.35 -7.84
CA ILE A 95 2.18 -8.72 -6.41
C ILE A 95 2.19 -10.23 -6.18
N THR A 96 2.72 -10.96 -7.14
CA THR A 96 2.68 -12.42 -7.13
C THR A 96 3.91 -12.97 -6.42
N PRO A 97 3.75 -13.78 -5.37
CA PRO A 97 4.88 -14.50 -4.79
C PRO A 97 5.56 -15.36 -5.84
N VAL A 98 6.88 -15.51 -5.74
CA VAL A 98 7.70 -16.27 -6.70
C VAL A 98 7.19 -17.70 -6.88
N SER A 99 6.62 -18.29 -5.83
CA SER A 99 6.08 -19.66 -5.81
C SER A 99 4.74 -19.84 -6.52
N SER A 100 4.04 -18.76 -6.90
CA SER A 100 2.71 -18.87 -7.50
C SER A 100 2.79 -18.89 -9.04
N THR A 101 2.02 -19.79 -9.65
CA THR A 101 1.84 -19.92 -11.10
C THR A 101 0.95 -18.83 -11.68
N GLN A 102 0.05 -18.26 -10.88
CA GLN A 102 -0.89 -17.24 -11.33
C GLN A 102 -0.38 -15.83 -11.03
N ARG A 103 -0.15 -15.03 -12.07
CA ARG A 103 0.27 -13.63 -11.90
C ARG A 103 -0.93 -12.73 -11.58
N ARG A 104 -0.82 -12.00 -10.46
CA ARG A 104 -1.71 -10.92 -10.01
C ARG A 104 -0.99 -9.58 -10.13
N TYR A 105 -1.68 -8.62 -10.71
CA TYR A 105 -1.21 -7.25 -10.89
C TYR A 105 -2.11 -6.26 -10.15
N ILE A 106 -1.52 -5.19 -9.66
CA ILE A 106 -2.20 -4.00 -9.17
C ILE A 106 -1.85 -2.85 -10.11
N THR A 107 -2.82 -1.97 -10.36
CA THR A 107 -2.60 -0.74 -11.09
C THR A 107 -2.89 0.46 -10.20
N SER A 108 -2.15 1.54 -10.39
CA SER A 108 -2.34 2.81 -9.67
C SER A 108 -2.10 3.96 -10.64
N ILE A 109 -2.93 5.02 -10.54
CA ILE A 109 -2.82 6.22 -11.38
C ILE A 109 -2.62 7.42 -10.47
N TYR A 110 -1.67 8.28 -10.84
CA TYR A 110 -1.37 9.53 -10.13
C TYR A 110 -1.51 10.71 -11.10
N PRO A 111 -2.30 11.76 -10.76
CA PRO A 111 -3.27 11.77 -9.67
C PRO A 111 -4.44 10.81 -9.95
N ASP A 112 -5.16 10.40 -8.89
CA ASP A 112 -6.27 9.46 -9.04
C ASP A 112 -7.36 10.00 -9.98
N GLY A 113 -7.90 9.13 -10.82
CA GLY A 113 -8.88 9.51 -11.84
C GLY A 113 -8.36 10.37 -12.99
N ALA A 114 -7.05 10.61 -13.10
CA ALA A 114 -6.48 11.32 -14.24
C ALA A 114 -6.85 10.64 -15.55
N GLN A 115 -7.23 11.45 -16.54
CA GLN A 115 -7.41 10.98 -17.92
C GLN A 115 -6.05 10.99 -18.63
N GLY A 116 -5.81 10.00 -19.48
CA GLY A 116 -4.54 9.88 -20.21
C GLY A 116 -4.24 11.08 -21.12
N PRO A 117 -3.03 11.14 -21.71
CA PRO A 117 -2.01 10.08 -21.74
C PRO A 117 -1.25 9.92 -20.41
N HIS A 118 -0.78 8.70 -20.14
CA HIS A 118 -0.05 8.35 -18.92
C HIS A 118 1.42 8.00 -19.23
N TYR A 119 2.34 8.44 -18.38
CA TYR A 119 3.69 7.90 -18.31
C TYR A 119 3.64 6.55 -17.58
N GLY A 120 3.94 5.46 -18.28
CA GLY A 120 3.87 4.11 -17.75
C GLY A 120 5.11 3.72 -16.96
N PHE A 121 4.89 3.17 -15.77
CA PHE A 121 5.89 2.59 -14.89
C PHE A 121 5.52 1.13 -14.65
N TYR A 122 6.47 0.22 -14.82
CA TYR A 122 6.36 -1.16 -14.38
C TYR A 122 7.21 -1.38 -13.13
N TYR A 123 6.58 -1.74 -12.02
CA TYR A 123 7.25 -1.99 -10.76
C TYR A 123 7.48 -3.49 -10.53
N VAL A 124 8.75 -3.85 -10.40
CA VAL A 124 9.20 -5.20 -10.07
C VAL A 124 9.41 -5.29 -8.56
N GLN A 125 8.43 -5.85 -7.87
CA GLN A 125 8.41 -5.87 -6.40
C GLN A 125 9.61 -6.58 -5.77
N ASN A 126 10.08 -7.69 -6.37
CA ASN A 126 11.18 -8.49 -5.80
C ASN A 126 12.53 -7.78 -5.84
N SER A 127 12.80 -7.00 -6.89
CA SER A 127 14.04 -6.25 -7.03
C SER A 127 13.94 -4.82 -6.52
N ARG A 128 12.73 -4.38 -6.12
CA ARG A 128 12.38 -2.97 -5.91
C ARG A 128 12.91 -2.16 -7.09
N HIS A 129 12.30 -2.29 -8.27
CA HIS A 129 12.81 -1.61 -9.46
C HIS A 129 11.69 -1.11 -10.36
N TYR A 130 11.82 0.12 -10.86
CA TYR A 130 10.92 0.69 -11.86
C TYR A 130 11.53 0.58 -13.25
N MET A 131 10.73 0.15 -14.20
CA MET A 131 11.05 0.15 -15.62
C MET A 131 10.03 0.99 -16.38
N PRO A 132 10.39 1.61 -17.50
CA PRO A 132 9.40 2.28 -18.34
C PRO A 132 8.43 1.23 -18.92
N LEU A 133 7.15 1.56 -18.91
CA LEU A 133 6.09 0.81 -19.55
C LEU A 133 5.55 1.64 -20.71
N TYR A 134 5.67 1.09 -21.92
CA TYR A 134 5.22 1.73 -23.16
C TYR A 134 3.92 1.07 -23.63
N PHE A 135 3.00 1.89 -24.16
CA PHE A 135 1.70 1.48 -24.70
C PHE A 135 1.58 1.89 -26.16
#